data_AF-A0A831YA43-F1
#
_entry.id   AF-A0A831YA43-F1
#
_cell.length_a   1.000
_cell.length_b   1.000
_cell.length_c   1.000
_cell.angle_alpha   90.00
_cell.angle_beta   90.00
_cell.angle_gamma   90.00
#
_symmetry.space_group_name_H-M   'P 1'
#
loop_
_entity.id
_entity.type
_entity.pdbx_description
1 polymer ?
#
loop_
_entity_poly.entity_id
_entity_poly.type
_entity_poly.pdbx_seq_one_letter_code
_entity_poly.pdbx_strand_id
1 'polypeptide(L)'
;MSPTIKAIFNTVFPVICWLFCAINSSKLAYKKNRDTQTWFLLGLFFGIVALAIIYFLKPLKNLKKNTQRISTKPLINHFTVLKNDNNYWYYLDKERKQIGPMSLEKLYDFYLKEKISNYTYVWNDTMDNWKKLTEISSLSKILKKSTS
;
A
#
# COMPACT_ATOMS: atom_id res chain seq x y z
N MET A 1 -12.40 -60.51 -2.30
CA MET A 1 -12.63 -59.18 -2.91
C MET A 1 -12.33 -59.28 -4.40
N SER A 2 -13.25 -58.87 -5.28
CA SER A 2 -13.04 -59.01 -6.73
C SER A 2 -11.92 -58.07 -7.21
N PRO A 3 -11.21 -58.42 -8.30
CA PRO A 3 -10.16 -57.55 -8.87
C PRO A 3 -10.68 -56.16 -9.24
N THR A 4 -11.95 -56.06 -9.66
CA THR A 4 -12.62 -54.79 -9.95
C THR A 4 -12.80 -53.92 -8.71
N ILE A 5 -13.20 -54.49 -7.57
CA ILE A 5 -13.33 -53.76 -6.31
C ILE A 5 -11.96 -53.26 -5.82
N LYS A 6 -10.90 -54.05 -6.00
CA LYS A 6 -9.53 -53.67 -5.63
C LYS A 6 -9.00 -52.51 -6.50
N ALA A 7 -9.32 -52.51 -7.79
CA ALA A 7 -8.98 -51.42 -8.70
C ALA A 7 -9.70 -50.11 -8.32
N ILE A 8 -11.01 -50.17 -8.09
CA ILE A 8 -11.82 -49.01 -7.65
C ILE A 8 -11.28 -48.45 -6.35
N PHE A 9 -10.98 -49.30 -5.37
CA PHE A 9 -10.41 -48.87 -4.10
C PHE A 9 -9.08 -48.13 -4.29
N ASN A 10 -8.17 -48.68 -5.10
CA ASN A 10 -6.87 -48.09 -5.35
C ASN A 10 -6.92 -46.76 -6.12
N THR A 11 -7.96 -46.51 -6.92
CA THR A 11 -8.07 -45.27 -7.70
C THR A 11 -8.92 -44.22 -7.01
N VAL A 12 -10.02 -44.60 -6.37
CA VAL A 12 -10.98 -43.67 -5.78
C VAL A 12 -10.54 -43.20 -4.41
N PHE A 13 -9.98 -44.10 -3.58
CA PHE A 13 -9.56 -43.76 -2.23
C PHE A 13 -8.49 -42.64 -2.18
N PRO A 14 -7.43 -42.66 -3.01
CA PRO A 14 -6.45 -41.58 -3.02
C PRO A 14 -7.03 -40.23 -3.44
N VAL A 15 -7.98 -40.24 -4.38
CA VAL A 15 -8.67 -39.01 -4.84
C VAL A 15 -9.46 -38.39 -3.70
N ILE A 16 -10.19 -39.20 -2.92
CA ILE A 16 -10.91 -38.73 -1.73
C ILE A 16 -9.93 -38.17 -0.69
N CYS A 17 -8.82 -38.87 -0.43
CA CYS A 17 -7.79 -38.39 0.48
C CYS A 17 -7.18 -37.05 0.04
N TRP A 18 -6.94 -36.86 -1.26
CA TRP A 18 -6.43 -35.61 -1.83
C TRP A 18 -7.44 -34.47 -1.68
N LEU A 19 -8.73 -34.71 -1.96
CA LEU A 19 -9.77 -33.71 -1.75
C LEU A 19 -9.87 -33.30 -0.28
N PHE A 20 -9.77 -34.26 0.64
CA PHE A 20 -9.76 -33.96 2.07
C PHE A 20 -8.55 -33.11 2.47
N CYS A 21 -7.36 -33.42 1.94
CA CYS A 21 -6.16 -32.63 2.17
C CYS A 21 -6.31 -31.20 1.64
N ALA A 22 -6.83 -31.02 0.42
CA ALA A 22 -7.04 -29.72 -0.21
C ALA A 22 -7.99 -28.82 0.60
N ILE A 23 -9.12 -29.37 1.07
CA ILE A 23 -10.10 -28.64 1.86
C ILE A 23 -9.51 -28.23 3.23
N ASN A 24 -8.83 -29.15 3.91
CA ASN A 24 -8.23 -28.85 5.21
C ASN A 24 -7.08 -27.83 5.09
N SER A 25 -6.27 -27.91 4.03
CA SER A 25 -5.21 -26.95 3.74
C SER A 25 -5.77 -25.54 3.54
N SER A 26 -6.83 -25.44 2.74
CA SER A 26 -7.57 -24.19 2.51
C SER A 26 -8.15 -23.59 3.79
N LYS A 27 -8.80 -24.41 4.63
CA LYS A 27 -9.35 -23.96 5.92
C LYS A 27 -8.26 -23.49 6.87
N LEU A 28 -7.14 -24.19 6.93
CA LEU A 28 -6.00 -23.82 7.76
C LEU A 28 -5.32 -22.53 7.25
N ALA A 29 -5.32 -22.30 5.93
CA ALA A 29 -4.81 -21.09 5.30
C ALA A 29 -5.66 -19.87 5.64
N TYR A 30 -6.98 -20.01 5.57
CA TYR A 30 -7.92 -18.97 5.97
C TYR A 30 -7.68 -18.54 7.42
N LYS A 31 -7.55 -19.50 8.35
CA LYS A 31 -7.24 -19.22 9.77
C LYS A 31 -5.88 -18.52 9.97
N LYS A 32 -4.92 -18.76 9.07
CA LYS A 32 -3.57 -18.16 9.13
C LYS A 32 -3.43 -16.89 8.29
N ASN A 33 -4.54 -16.28 7.85
CA ASN A 33 -4.57 -15.09 7.00
C ASN A 33 -3.74 -15.24 5.71
N ARG A 34 -3.74 -16.44 5.12
CA ARG A 34 -3.05 -16.73 3.86
C ARG A 34 -4.05 -16.82 2.71
N ASP A 35 -3.54 -16.79 1.48
CA ASP A 35 -4.36 -16.94 0.29
C ASP A 35 -5.02 -18.32 0.21
N THR A 36 -6.34 -18.36 0.40
CA THR A 36 -7.13 -19.59 0.46
C THR A 36 -7.06 -20.40 -0.84
N GLN A 37 -7.02 -19.72 -2.01
CA GLN A 37 -7.02 -20.37 -3.32
C GLN A 37 -5.70 -21.09 -3.61
N THR A 38 -4.57 -20.43 -3.34
CA THR A 38 -3.22 -21.01 -3.51
C THR A 38 -3.05 -22.24 -2.64
N TRP A 39 -3.48 -22.18 -1.37
CA TRP A 39 -3.33 -23.30 -0.44
C TRP A 39 -4.29 -24.46 -0.70
N PHE A 40 -5.44 -24.21 -1.34
CA PHE A 40 -6.29 -25.26 -1.87
C PHE A 40 -5.60 -26.03 -2.99
N LEU A 41 -5.09 -25.32 -4.01
CA LEU A 41 -4.39 -25.93 -5.15
C LEU A 41 -3.15 -26.68 -4.70
N LEU A 42 -2.37 -26.12 -3.78
CA LEU A 42 -1.20 -26.78 -3.23
C LEU A 42 -1.59 -28.07 -2.49
N GLY A 43 -2.71 -28.08 -1.76
CA GLY A 43 -3.22 -29.29 -1.12
C GLY A 43 -3.77 -30.33 -2.10
N LEU A 44 -4.28 -29.91 -3.27
CA LEU A 44 -4.76 -30.82 -4.31
C LEU A 44 -3.61 -31.57 -5.00
N PHE A 45 -2.50 -30.89 -5.30
CA PHE A 45 -1.35 -31.50 -6.00
C PHE A 45 -0.30 -32.10 -5.07
N PHE A 46 -0.10 -31.52 -3.89
CA PHE A 46 0.95 -31.93 -2.94
C PHE A 46 0.39 -32.55 -1.65
N GLY A 47 -0.93 -32.75 -1.56
CA GLY A 47 -1.59 -33.52 -0.50
C GLY A 47 -1.19 -33.09 0.91
N ILE A 48 -0.71 -34.06 1.69
CA ILE A 48 -0.31 -33.88 3.09
C ILE A 48 0.90 -32.95 3.25
N VAL A 49 1.75 -32.80 2.23
CA VAL A 49 2.94 -31.93 2.30
C VAL A 49 2.51 -30.47 2.44
N ALA A 50 1.48 -30.04 1.70
CA ALA A 50 0.95 -28.68 1.83
C ALA A 50 0.39 -28.42 3.23
N LEU A 51 -0.29 -29.40 3.83
CA LEU A 51 -0.79 -29.35 5.21
C LEU A 51 0.36 -29.23 6.22
N ALA A 52 1.42 -30.00 6.07
CA ALA A 52 2.59 -29.93 6.93
C ALA A 52 3.26 -28.54 6.85
N ILE A 53 3.48 -28.04 5.63
CA ILE A 53 4.07 -26.71 5.43
C ILE A 53 3.24 -25.64 6.13
N ILE A 54 1.92 -25.61 5.90
CA ILE A 54 1.08 -24.57 6.49
C ILE A 54 0.95 -24.71 8.02
N TYR A 55 1.06 -25.93 8.55
CA TYR A 55 1.09 -26.18 9.99
C TYR A 55 2.31 -25.50 10.65
N PHE A 56 3.52 -25.71 10.11
CA PHE A 56 4.76 -25.11 10.63
C PHE A 56 4.90 -23.61 10.32
N LEU A 57 4.28 -23.15 9.24
CA LEU A 57 4.32 -21.74 8.89
C LEU A 57 3.61 -20.88 9.96
N LYS A 58 4.30 -19.84 10.43
CA LYS A 58 3.68 -18.79 11.24
C LYS A 58 2.53 -18.14 10.46
N PRO A 59 1.48 -17.64 11.12
CA PRO A 59 0.42 -16.89 10.46
C PRO A 59 1.04 -15.73 9.68
N LEU A 60 0.58 -15.50 8.44
CA LEU A 60 1.02 -14.33 7.69
C LEU A 60 0.48 -13.11 8.42
N LYS A 61 1.39 -12.31 9.01
CA LYS A 61 1.09 -10.89 9.22
C LYS A 61 0.86 -10.30 7.82
N ASN A 62 -0.13 -9.43 7.71
CA ASN A 62 -0.62 -8.86 6.45
C ASN A 62 0.50 -8.13 5.67
N LEU A 63 1.34 -8.85 4.93
CA LEU A 63 2.42 -8.30 4.11
C LEU A 63 1.95 -7.90 2.71
N LYS A 64 0.66 -8.10 2.38
CA LYS A 64 0.02 -7.71 1.11
C LYS A 64 -1.04 -6.62 1.31
N LYS A 65 -0.65 -5.55 2.01
CA LYS A 65 -1.36 -4.25 2.04
C LYS A 65 -0.44 -3.09 1.61
N ASN A 66 0.68 -3.38 0.93
CA ASN A 66 1.70 -2.37 0.60
C ASN A 66 2.04 -2.27 -0.91
N THR A 67 1.18 -2.74 -1.81
CA THR A 67 1.30 -2.44 -3.26
C THR A 67 0.00 -1.95 -3.89
N GLN A 68 -1.17 -2.07 -3.23
CA GLN A 68 -2.42 -1.46 -3.74
C GLN A 68 -3.49 -1.22 -2.66
N ARG A 69 -3.06 -1.07 -1.39
CA ARG A 69 -3.88 -0.60 -0.26
C ARG A 69 -3.06 0.27 0.69
N ILE A 70 -2.25 1.18 0.16
CA ILE A 70 -1.70 2.27 0.94
C ILE A 70 -2.83 3.28 1.18
N SER A 71 -3.75 2.91 2.08
CA SER A 71 -4.48 3.89 2.88
C SER A 71 -3.67 4.06 4.17
N THR A 72 -2.47 4.63 4.02
CA THR A 72 -1.84 5.47 5.03
C THR A 72 -2.20 6.91 4.67
N LYS A 73 -3.47 7.26 4.86
CA LYS A 73 -3.90 8.66 4.88
C LYS A 73 -3.29 9.26 6.15
N PRO A 74 -2.28 10.16 6.12
CA PRO A 74 -2.07 11.21 5.12
C PRO A 74 -0.64 11.31 4.52
N LEU A 75 0.37 10.65 5.06
CA LEU A 75 1.77 11.11 4.91
C LEU A 75 2.39 10.71 3.56
N ILE A 76 1.96 9.58 2.99
CA ILE A 76 2.53 9.03 1.75
C ILE A 76 2.03 9.77 0.50
N ASN A 77 0.82 10.33 0.53
CA ASN A 77 0.31 11.16 -0.55
C ASN A 77 1.00 12.54 -0.60
N HIS A 78 1.50 13.04 0.54
CA HIS A 78 2.16 14.34 0.58
C HIS A 78 3.54 14.28 -0.07
N PHE A 79 4.39 13.35 0.34
CA PHE A 79 5.74 13.23 -0.23
C PHE A 79 5.71 12.94 -1.74
N THR A 80 4.74 12.14 -2.20
CA THR A 80 4.58 11.86 -3.64
C THR A 80 4.11 13.07 -4.44
N VAL A 81 3.20 13.89 -3.92
CA VAL A 81 2.79 15.16 -4.56
C VAL A 81 3.94 16.17 -4.57
N LEU A 82 4.68 16.31 -3.47
CA LEU A 82 5.83 17.21 -3.39
C LEU A 82 6.95 16.81 -4.37
N LYS A 83 7.20 15.51 -4.52
CA LYS A 83 8.26 14.96 -5.36
C LYS A 83 7.89 14.87 -6.84
N ASN A 84 6.61 14.72 -7.17
CA ASN A 84 6.13 14.61 -8.54
C ASN A 84 5.65 15.96 -9.12
N ASP A 85 5.78 17.04 -8.36
CA ASP A 85 5.57 18.40 -8.85
C ASP A 85 6.86 18.88 -9.54
N ASN A 86 6.78 19.02 -10.86
CA ASN A 86 7.90 19.48 -11.69
C ASN A 86 7.89 21.01 -11.92
N ASN A 87 7.02 21.74 -11.22
CA ASN A 87 6.85 23.17 -11.41
C ASN A 87 7.92 23.96 -10.66
N TYR A 88 8.28 25.13 -11.19
CA TYR A 88 9.15 26.07 -10.51
C TYR A 88 8.33 27.02 -9.64
N TRP A 89 8.56 26.94 -8.34
CA TRP A 89 7.88 27.76 -7.35
C TRP A 89 8.71 28.97 -6.94
N TYR A 90 7.99 30.07 -6.68
CA TYR A 90 8.51 31.31 -6.18
C TYR A 90 7.71 31.76 -4.95
N TYR A 91 8.35 32.48 -4.03
CA TYR A 91 7.67 33.12 -2.90
C TYR A 91 8.12 34.56 -2.70
N LEU A 92 7.30 35.37 -2.04
CA LEU A 92 7.67 36.73 -1.61
C LEU A 92 8.24 36.70 -0.19
N ASP A 93 9.44 37.24 -0.01
CA ASP A 93 10.06 37.41 1.31
C ASP A 93 9.48 38.61 2.07
N LYS A 94 10.06 38.92 3.24
CA LYS A 94 9.60 40.02 4.10
C LYS A 94 9.74 41.40 3.44
N GLU A 95 10.64 41.54 2.47
CA GLU A 95 10.88 42.76 1.71
C GLU A 95 10.04 42.81 0.42
N ARG A 96 9.13 41.84 0.24
CA ARG A 96 8.33 41.63 -0.99
C ARG A 96 9.19 41.36 -2.22
N LYS A 97 10.40 40.84 -2.03
CA LYS A 97 11.25 40.39 -3.12
C LYS A 97 10.90 38.95 -3.50
N GLN A 98 10.89 38.68 -4.79
CA GLN A 98 10.69 37.33 -5.32
C GLN A 98 11.93 36.48 -5.07
N ILE A 99 11.73 35.33 -4.42
CA ILE A 99 12.74 34.31 -4.16
C ILE A 99 12.36 33.02 -4.88
N GLY A 100 13.29 32.46 -5.64
CA GLY A 100 13.12 31.26 -6.45
C GLY A 100 13.98 31.32 -7.73
N PRO A 101 13.83 30.38 -8.67
CA PRO A 101 12.93 29.23 -8.62
C PRO A 101 13.37 28.15 -7.61
N MET A 102 12.41 27.38 -7.10
CA MET A 102 12.66 26.18 -6.30
C MET A 102 11.59 25.10 -6.51
N SER A 103 11.87 23.87 -6.08
CA SER A 103 10.86 22.80 -6.08
C SER A 103 9.81 23.00 -4.99
N LEU A 104 8.64 22.39 -5.17
CA LEU A 104 7.59 22.38 -4.15
C LEU A 104 8.06 21.73 -2.83
N GLU A 105 8.92 20.70 -2.91
CA GLU A 105 9.57 20.08 -1.76
C GLU A 105 10.41 21.09 -0.96
N LYS A 106 11.26 21.87 -1.64
CA LYS A 106 12.11 22.88 -0.98
C LYS A 106 11.28 24.02 -0.39
N LEU A 107 10.18 24.40 -1.05
CA LEU A 107 9.22 25.37 -0.52
C LEU A 107 8.55 24.84 0.75
N TYR A 108 8.17 23.56 0.78
CA TYR A 108 7.62 22.91 1.97
C TYR A 108 8.64 22.82 3.11
N ASP A 109 9.90 22.52 2.82
CA ASP A 109 10.99 22.59 3.82
C ASP A 109 11.15 23.98 4.43
N PHE A 110 10.98 25.03 3.62
CA PHE A 110 11.05 26.41 4.10
C PHE A 110 9.89 26.74 5.04
N TYR A 111 8.72 26.15 4.78
CA TYR A 111 7.58 26.25 5.69
C TYR A 111 7.86 25.54 7.02
N LEU A 112 8.36 24.31 6.98
CA LEU A 112 8.71 23.55 8.19
C LEU A 112 9.79 24.22 9.04
N LYS A 113 10.70 24.95 8.39
CA LYS A 113 11.77 25.73 9.03
C LYS A 113 11.33 27.13 9.44
N GLU A 114 10.02 27.43 9.37
CA GLU A 114 9.41 28.72 9.70
C GLU A 114 10.00 29.93 8.92
N LYS A 115 10.64 29.68 7.77
CA LYS A 115 11.15 30.74 6.88
C LYS A 115 10.02 31.43 6.13
N ILE A 116 8.98 30.67 5.82
CA ILE A 116 7.75 31.14 5.18
C ILE A 116 6.56 30.68 6.01
N SER A 117 5.45 31.41 5.91
CA SER A 117 4.26 31.17 6.73
C SER A 117 3.04 30.87 5.87
N ASN A 118 1.94 30.52 6.53
CA ASN A 118 0.61 30.38 5.94
C ASN A 118 0.18 31.58 5.09
N TYR A 119 0.68 32.78 5.38
CA TYR A 119 0.32 34.03 4.70
C TYR A 119 1.32 34.46 3.63
N THR A 120 2.41 33.70 3.45
CA THR A 120 3.40 33.99 2.41
C THR A 120 2.78 33.77 1.03
N TYR A 121 2.95 34.77 0.15
CA TYR A 121 2.53 34.67 -1.25
C TYR A 121 3.48 33.77 -2.01
N VAL A 122 2.92 32.87 -2.79
CA VAL A 122 3.62 31.91 -3.63
C VAL A 122 2.99 31.84 -5.01
N TRP A 123 3.79 31.48 -6.01
CA TRP A 123 3.35 31.42 -7.40
C TRP A 123 4.17 30.40 -8.19
N ASN A 124 3.55 29.83 -9.23
CA ASN A 124 4.21 29.07 -10.28
C ASN A 124 3.53 29.41 -11.62
N ASP A 125 4.14 28.97 -12.73
CA ASP A 125 3.67 29.20 -14.10
C ASP A 125 2.29 28.63 -14.43
N THR A 126 1.81 27.64 -13.66
CA THR A 126 0.46 27.08 -13.82
C THR A 126 -0.63 27.92 -13.15
N MET A 127 -0.28 29.02 -12.46
CA MET A 127 -1.20 29.87 -11.70
C MET A 127 -1.39 31.25 -12.36
N ASP A 128 -2.64 31.72 -12.44
CA ASP A 128 -2.96 33.03 -13.02
C ASP A 128 -2.40 34.21 -12.21
N ASN A 129 -2.33 34.07 -10.88
CA ASN A 129 -1.93 35.13 -9.94
C ASN A 129 -1.23 34.56 -8.72
N TRP A 130 -0.45 35.39 -8.02
CA TRP A 130 0.12 35.07 -6.70
C TRP A 130 -0.98 34.70 -5.71
N LYS A 131 -0.84 33.58 -5.01
CA LYS A 131 -1.78 33.12 -3.99
C LYS A 131 -1.08 32.90 -2.67
N LYS A 132 -1.81 33.00 -1.55
CA LYS A 132 -1.23 32.65 -0.25
C LYS A 132 -1.04 31.14 -0.15
N LEU A 133 -0.05 30.71 0.63
CA LEU A 133 0.24 29.29 0.84
C LEU A 133 -0.99 28.49 1.31
N THR A 134 -1.85 29.10 2.14
CA THR A 134 -3.11 28.50 2.62
C THR A 134 -4.20 28.35 1.57
N GLU A 135 -4.17 29.12 0.49
CA GLU A 135 -5.17 29.10 -0.59
C GLU A 135 -4.89 27.98 -1.60
N ILE A 136 -3.69 27.40 -1.57
CA ILE A 136 -3.33 26.29 -2.45
C ILE A 136 -3.89 25.00 -1.87
N SER A 137 -4.92 24.46 -2.51
CA SER A 137 -5.62 23.21 -2.11
C SER A 137 -4.68 22.02 -1.91
N SER A 138 -3.60 21.93 -2.70
CA SER A 138 -2.57 20.89 -2.58
C SER A 138 -1.78 20.99 -1.28
N LEU A 139 -1.53 22.21 -0.78
CA LEU A 139 -0.76 22.47 0.43
C LEU A 139 -1.66 22.60 1.66
N SER A 140 -2.81 23.25 1.56
CA SER A 140 -3.73 23.47 2.70
C SER A 140 -4.20 22.18 3.37
N LYS A 141 -4.35 21.09 2.60
CA LYS A 141 -4.65 19.75 3.12
C LYS A 141 -3.50 19.15 3.93
N ILE A 142 -2.26 19.51 3.60
CA ILE A 142 -1.03 19.10 4.30
C ILE A 142 -0.88 19.90 5.60
N LEU A 143 -1.02 21.23 5.52
CA LEU A 143 -0.78 22.16 6.63
C LEU A 143 -1.80 21.99 7.77
N LYS A 144 -3.06 21.66 7.47
CA LYS A 144 -4.10 21.45 8.50
C LYS A 144 -3.85 20.25 9.42
N LYS A 145 -2.99 19.30 9.03
CA LYS A 145 -2.75 18.07 9.80
C LYS A 145 -1.49 18.12 10.67
N SER A 146 -0.55 19.01 10.38
CA SER A 146 0.66 19.19 11.20
C SER A 146 0.45 20.11 12.41
N THR A 147 -0.67 20.83 12.48
CA THR A 147 -0.97 21.79 13.55
C THR A 147 -2.07 21.32 14.52
N SER A 148 -2.34 20.02 14.60
CA SER A 148 -3.33 19.41 15.51
C SER A 148 -2.71 18.33 16.38
#